data_AF-U1NLX3-F1
#
_entry.id   AF-U1NLX3-F1
#
_cell.length_a   1.000
_cell.length_b   1.000
_cell.length_c   1.000
_cell.angle_alpha   90.00
_cell.angle_beta   90.00
_cell.angle_gamma   90.00
#
_symmetry.space_group_name_H-M   'P 1'
#
loop_
_entity.id
_entity.type
_entity.pdbx_description
1 polymer ?
#
loop_
_entity_poly.entity_id
_entity_poly.type
_entity_poly.pdbx_seq_one_letter_code
_entity_poly.pdbx_strand_id
1 'polypeptide(L)'
;MSDLDLDPTQLDRYSRHIIMNDVGPEGQKSLLDVDVLVLGAGGLGAPIIQYLAAAGVGTLGIADDDQVELSNLQRQVIHGNDDVH
;
A
#
# COMPACT_ATOMS: atom_id res chain seq x y z
N MET A 1 -29.74 0.90 -0.39
CA MET A 1 -28.50 1.61 -0.77
C MET A 1 -27.52 1.25 0.32
N SER A 2 -26.54 0.40 0.01
CA SER A 2 -25.58 -0.12 0.99
C SER A 2 -24.91 1.05 1.72
N ASP A 3 -24.88 0.99 3.06
CA ASP A 3 -24.07 1.85 3.91
C ASP A 3 -22.59 1.64 3.55
N LEU A 4 -22.11 2.48 2.64
CA LEU A 4 -20.71 2.65 2.36
C LEU A 4 -20.15 3.57 3.43
N ASP A 5 -19.89 2.99 4.61
CA ASP A 5 -19.22 3.66 5.73
C ASP A 5 -17.73 3.89 5.39
N LEU A 6 -17.47 4.79 4.45
CA LEU A 6 -16.19 5.46 4.34
C LEU A 6 -16.27 6.75 5.14
N ASP A 7 -15.33 6.97 6.05
CA ASP A 7 -15.27 8.22 6.77
C ASP A 7 -14.89 9.40 5.83
N PRO A 8 -15.15 10.66 6.22
CA PRO A 8 -14.84 11.81 5.36
C PRO A 8 -13.38 11.90 4.90
N THR A 9 -12.43 11.43 5.71
CA THR A 9 -11.00 11.40 5.38
C THR A 9 -10.71 10.34 4.31
N GLN A 10 -11.32 9.16 4.43
CA GLN A 10 -11.22 8.09 3.44
C GLN A 10 -11.86 8.51 2.11
N LEU A 11 -13.03 9.15 2.15
CA LEU A 11 -13.69 9.68 0.96
C LEU A 11 -12.83 10.72 0.23
N ASP A 12 -12.22 11.66 0.95
CA ASP A 12 -11.32 12.66 0.36
C ASP A 12 -10.07 12.01 -0.24
N ARG A 13 -9.37 11.18 0.54
CA ARG A 13 -8.13 10.50 0.14
C ARG A 13 -8.31 9.59 -1.07
N TYR A 14 -9.40 8.81 -1.12
CA TYR A 14 -9.64 7.80 -2.15
C TYR A 14 -10.63 8.23 -3.23
N SER A 15 -11.04 9.51 -3.24
CA SER A 15 -12.01 10.07 -4.20
C SER A 15 -11.73 9.68 -5.66
N ARG A 16 -10.45 9.69 -6.08
CA ARG A 16 -10.04 9.33 -7.45
C ARG A 16 -10.13 7.84 -7.75
N HIS A 17 -10.00 6.96 -6.76
CA HIS A 17 -10.21 5.52 -6.94
C HIS A 17 -11.70 5.20 -6.97
N ILE A 18 -12.48 5.82 -6.09
CA ILE A 18 -13.94 5.60 -5.97
C ILE A 18 -14.69 5.96 -7.27
N ILE A 19 -14.23 6.98 -8.00
CA ILE A 19 -14.85 7.39 -9.28
C ILE A 19 -14.59 6.36 -10.41
N MET A 20 -13.60 5.46 -10.26
CA MET A 20 -13.31 4.44 -11.27
C MET A 20 -14.42 3.38 -11.27
N ASN A 21 -15.06 3.14 -12.42
CA ASN A 21 -16.19 2.21 -12.55
C ASN A 21 -15.89 0.80 -12.03
N ASP A 22 -14.66 0.31 -12.21
CA ASP A 22 -14.25 -1.03 -11.79
C ASP A 22 -13.93 -1.15 -10.29
N VAL A 23 -13.77 -0.02 -9.59
CA VAL A 23 -13.49 0.03 -8.15
C VAL A 23 -14.75 0.43 -7.38
N GLY A 24 -15.28 1.62 -7.65
CA GLY A 24 -16.42 2.14 -6.92
C GLY A 24 -16.18 2.29 -5.42
N PRO A 25 -17.20 2.76 -4.67
CA PRO A 25 -17.15 2.80 -3.22
C PRO A 25 -16.98 1.39 -2.60
N GLU A 26 -17.63 0.37 -3.15
CA GLU A 26 -17.59 -1.01 -2.65
C GLU A 26 -16.20 -1.65 -2.80
N GLY A 27 -15.54 -1.43 -3.93
CA GLY A 27 -14.18 -1.91 -4.15
C GLY A 27 -13.18 -1.20 -3.24
N GLN A 28 -13.34 0.12 -3.02
CA GLN A 28 -12.48 0.84 -2.07
C GLN A 28 -12.67 0.34 -0.64
N LYS A 29 -13.90 0.06 -0.22
CA LYS A 29 -14.17 -0.58 1.08
C LYS A 29 -13.54 -1.97 1.16
N SER A 30 -13.64 -2.77 0.11
CA SER A 30 -13.01 -4.09 0.04
C SER A 30 -11.48 -4.03 0.16
N LEU A 31 -10.84 -3.00 -0.39
CA LEU A 31 -9.40 -2.75 -0.18
C LEU A 31 -9.11 -2.38 1.28
N LEU A 32 -9.93 -1.53 1.90
CA LEU A 32 -9.76 -1.15 3.31
C LEU A 32 -10.00 -2.31 4.29
N ASP A 33 -10.77 -3.33 3.90
CA ASP A 33 -11.10 -4.48 4.74
C ASP A 33 -10.17 -5.69 4.54
N VAL A 34 -9.25 -5.67 3.56
CA VAL A 34 -8.36 -6.80 3.27
C VAL A 34 -7.01 -6.71 3.98
N ASP A 35 -6.49 -7.88 4.35
CA ASP A 35 -5.15 -8.08 4.89
C ASP A 35 -4.23 -8.70 3.84
N VAL A 36 -3.06 -8.11 3.63
CA VAL A 36 -2.04 -8.58 2.67
C VAL A 36 -0.69 -8.73 3.36
N LEU A 37 -0.01 -9.86 3.13
CA LEU A 37 1.38 -10.07 3.53
C LEU A 37 2.29 -10.00 2.30
N VAL A 38 3.26 -9.09 2.32
CA VAL A 38 4.33 -9.00 1.32
C VAL A 38 5.58 -9.65 1.87
N LEU A 39 6.08 -10.66 1.17
CA LEU A 39 7.35 -11.34 1.46
C LEU A 39 8.47 -10.68 0.66
N GLY A 40 9.38 -10.01 1.36
CA GLY A 40 10.46 -9.21 0.81
C GLY A 40 10.07 -7.74 0.61
N ALA A 41 10.86 -6.85 1.19
CA ALA A 41 10.90 -5.40 1.04
C ALA A 41 12.04 -4.95 0.10
N GLY A 42 12.50 -5.86 -0.77
CA GLY A 42 13.54 -5.60 -1.77
C GLY A 42 13.04 -4.92 -3.05
N GLY A 43 13.72 -5.14 -4.18
CA GLY A 43 13.47 -4.39 -5.42
C GLY A 43 12.07 -4.58 -6.03
N LEU A 44 11.43 -5.73 -5.79
CA LEU A 44 10.04 -5.99 -6.18
C LEU A 44 9.06 -5.59 -5.09
N GLY A 45 9.43 -5.83 -3.83
CA GLY A 45 8.62 -5.49 -2.67
C GLY A 45 8.36 -4.00 -2.56
N ALA A 46 9.39 -3.18 -2.76
CA ALA A 46 9.31 -1.73 -2.65
C ALA A 46 8.14 -1.11 -3.43
N PRO A 47 8.00 -1.30 -4.76
CA PRO A 47 6.85 -0.77 -5.48
C PRO A 47 5.52 -1.42 -5.07
N ILE A 48 5.50 -2.73 -4.79
CA ILE A 48 4.27 -3.44 -4.37
C ILE A 48 3.74 -2.84 -3.06
N ILE A 49 4.60 -2.66 -2.07
CA ILE A 49 4.28 -2.07 -0.77
C ILE A 49 3.74 -0.65 -0.95
N GLN A 50 4.43 0.18 -1.75
CA GLN A 50 3.99 1.55 -2.02
C GLN A 50 2.58 1.59 -2.63
N TYR A 51 2.31 0.77 -3.63
CA TYR A 51 1.02 0.79 -4.31
C TYR A 51 -0.12 0.16 -3.50
N LEU A 52 0.14 -0.90 -2.72
CA LEU A 52 -0.86 -1.47 -1.82
C LEU A 52 -1.23 -0.49 -0.70
N ALA A 53 -0.24 0.18 -0.10
CA ALA A 53 -0.48 1.21 0.89
C ALA A 53 -1.26 2.41 0.29
N ALA A 54 -0.87 2.87 -0.91
CA ALA A 54 -1.56 3.96 -1.60
C ALA A 54 -2.99 3.60 -2.03
N ALA A 55 -3.23 2.34 -2.42
CA ALA A 55 -4.56 1.84 -2.76
C ALA A 55 -5.49 1.77 -1.54
N GLY A 56 -4.93 1.80 -0.32
CA GLY A 56 -5.69 1.74 0.91
C GLY A 56 -5.99 0.32 1.35
N VAL A 57 -5.05 -0.62 1.16
CA VAL A 57 -5.11 -1.93 1.82
C VAL A 57 -5.19 -1.74 3.34
N GLY A 58 -6.15 -2.38 3.98
CA GLY A 58 -6.44 -2.24 5.42
C GLY A 58 -5.27 -2.61 6.32
N THR A 59 -4.78 -3.84 6.14
CA THR A 59 -3.60 -4.34 6.86
C THR A 59 -2.54 -4.76 5.87
N LEU A 60 -1.36 -4.13 5.93
CA LEU A 60 -0.21 -4.51 5.12
C LEU A 60 0.91 -5.03 6.03
N GLY A 61 1.05 -6.35 6.08
CA GLY A 61 2.18 -7.03 6.71
C GLY A 61 3.37 -7.09 5.75
N ILE A 62 4.58 -6.88 6.27
CA ILE A 62 5.82 -6.97 5.49
C ILE A 62 6.78 -7.87 6.28
N ALA A 63 7.35 -8.87 5.62
CA ALA A 63 8.37 -9.74 6.20
C ALA A 63 9.60 -9.75 5.29
N ASP A 64 10.74 -9.32 5.81
CA ASP A 64 12.05 -9.37 5.16
C ASP A 64 13.11 -9.66 6.22
N ASP A 65 14.11 -10.48 5.87
CA ASP A 65 15.22 -10.87 6.76
C ASP A 65 16.54 -10.20 6.35
N ASP A 66 16.56 -9.51 5.21
CA ASP A 66 17.74 -8.81 4.71
C ASP A 66 17.89 -7.41 5.35
N GLN A 67 19.13 -6.92 5.37
CA GLN A 67 19.46 -5.55 5.78
C GLN A 67 19.48 -4.61 4.58
N VAL A 68 19.25 -3.32 4.81
CA VAL A 68 19.35 -2.30 3.76
C VAL A 68 20.83 -1.98 3.49
N GLU A 69 21.23 -2.13 2.22
CA GLU A 69 22.59 -1.80 1.76
C GLU A 69 22.56 -0.64 0.77
N LEU A 70 23.61 0.20 0.79
CA LEU A 70 23.74 1.34 -0.13
C LEU A 70 23.62 0.94 -1.61
N SER A 71 24.19 -0.21 -1.99
CA SER A 71 24.12 -0.78 -3.35
C SER A 71 22.74 -1.26 -3.76
N ASN A 72 21.74 -1.19 -2.87
CA ASN A 72 20.37 -1.59 -3.14
C ASN A 72 19.39 -0.42 -3.26
N LEU A 73 19.76 0.77 -2.79
CA LEU A 73 18.87 1.94 -2.75
C LEU A 73 18.38 2.38 -4.14
N GLN A 74 19.13 2.16 -5.22
CA GLN A 74 18.70 2.53 -6.58
C GLN A 74 17.44 1.77 -7.06
N ARG A 75 17.07 0.67 -6.39
CA ARG A 75 15.90 -0.14 -6.74
C ARG A 75 14.94 -0.38 -5.58
N GLN A 76 15.35 -0.11 -4.33
CA GLN A 76 14.53 -0.29 -3.13
C GLN A 76 14.06 1.07 -2.61
N VAL A 77 13.26 1.77 -3.40
CA VAL A 77 12.89 3.19 -3.21
C VAL A 77 12.02 3.50 -1.99
N ILE A 78 11.68 2.49 -1.18
CA ILE A 78 11.02 2.68 0.13
C ILE A 78 12.02 2.98 1.25
N HIS A 79 13.32 2.72 1.02
CA HIS A 79 14.41 2.97 1.98
C HIS A 79 15.20 4.22 1.59
N GLY A 80 15.85 4.83 2.59
CA GLY A 80 16.74 5.98 2.44
C GLY A 80 18.16 5.70 2.90
N ASN A 81 19.04 6.70 2.77
CA ASN A 81 20.43 6.59 3.24
C ASN A 81 20.53 6.36 4.75
N ASP A 82 19.57 6.88 5.51
CA ASP A 82 19.54 6.75 6.97
C ASP A 82 19.15 5.34 7.44
N ASP A 83 18.63 4.50 6.54
CA ASP A 83 18.24 3.12 6.81
C ASP A 83 19.38 2.11 6.57
N VAL A 84 20.51 2.56 6.00
CA VAL A 84 21.64 1.67 5.66
C VAL A 84 22.35 1.18 6.92
N HIS A 85 22.59 -0.14 6.98
CA HIS A 85 23.28 -0.82 8.08
C HIS A 85 24.64 -1.41 7.67
#